data_AF-A0A084JE84-F1
#
_entry.id   AF-A0A084JE84-F1
#
_cell.length_a   1.000
_cell.length_b   1.000
_cell.length_c   1.000
_cell.angle_alpha   90.00
_cell.angle_beta   90.00
_cell.angle_gamma   90.00
#
_symmetry.space_group_name_H-M   'P 1'
#
loop_
_entity.id
_entity.type
_entity.pdbx_description
1 polymer ?
#
loop_
_entity_poly.entity_id
_entity_poly.type
_entity_poly.pdbx_seq_one_letter_code
_entity_poly.pdbx_strand_id
1 'polypeptide(L)'
;MTVERPNPQYAVLMQEQLGGGNGELKAAMQYISQSFRIKDPEIKDLFLDIGAEELSHMEMVAQTINLLNGHYVNNTEDSKLYFDLSTPGPSHEAPNPTPPSFENPRR
;
A
#
# COMPACT_ATOMS: atom_id res chain seq x y z
N MET A 1 8.10 -14.29 8.51
CA MET A 1 7.76 -12.97 9.07
C MET A 1 6.77 -13.18 10.22
N THR A 2 6.98 -12.57 11.38
CA THR A 2 6.07 -12.70 12.54
C THR A 2 5.84 -11.33 13.19
N VAL A 3 4.59 -11.01 13.53
CA VAL A 3 4.21 -9.79 14.23
C VAL A 3 3.78 -10.15 15.65
N GLU A 4 4.37 -9.54 16.68
CA GLU A 4 4.07 -9.88 18.08
C GLU A 4 2.66 -9.47 18.51
N ARG A 5 2.12 -8.37 17.97
CA ARG A 5 0.76 -7.87 18.23
C ARG A 5 0.27 -6.94 17.10
N PRO A 6 -1.05 -6.85 16.85
CA PRO A 6 -1.61 -5.88 15.92
C PRO A 6 -1.18 -4.44 16.24
N ASN A 7 -0.83 -3.67 15.20
CA ASN A 7 -0.48 -2.26 15.26
C ASN A 7 -0.95 -1.54 13.98
N PRO A 8 -2.20 -1.05 13.93
CA PRO A 8 -2.77 -0.40 12.75
C PRO A 8 -2.02 0.88 12.32
N GLN A 9 -1.42 1.62 13.26
CA GLN A 9 -0.64 2.81 12.93
C GLN A 9 0.59 2.46 12.09
N TYR A 10 1.24 1.34 12.42
CA TYR A 10 2.37 0.84 11.65
C TYR A 10 1.92 0.26 10.30
N ALA A 11 0.73 -0.36 10.24
CA ALA A 11 0.14 -0.82 8.99
C ALA A 11 -0.05 0.33 7.99
N VAL A 12 -0.52 1.49 8.45
CA VAL A 12 -0.65 2.70 7.61
C VAL A 12 0.69 3.15 7.03
N LEU A 13 1.77 3.10 7.83
CA LEU A 13 3.12 3.43 7.33
C LEU A 13 3.60 2.42 6.27
N MET A 14 3.30 1.13 6.48
CA MET A 14 3.67 0.08 5.54
C MET A 14 2.92 0.15 4.20
N GLN A 15 1.77 0.83 4.13
CA GLN A 15 1.07 1.07 2.85
C GLN A 15 1.94 1.84 1.83
N GLU A 16 2.84 2.71 2.31
CA GLU A 16 3.79 3.41 1.43
C GLU A 16 4.78 2.43 0.78
N GLN A 17 5.21 1.38 1.51
CA GLN A 17 6.07 0.34 0.94
C GLN A 17 5.30 -0.58 -0.01
N LEU A 18 3.99 -0.76 0.19
CA LEU A 18 3.17 -1.59 -0.71
C LEU A 18 2.93 -0.91 -2.07
N GLY A 19 2.34 0.29 -2.05
CA GLY A 19 1.84 0.96 -3.25
C GLY A 19 2.23 2.43 -3.37
N GLY A 20 3.09 2.91 -2.48
CA GLY A 20 3.55 4.30 -2.47
C GLY A 20 4.52 4.63 -3.61
N GLY A 21 5.02 5.86 -3.58
CA GLY A 21 5.84 6.41 -4.66
C GLY A 21 7.18 5.69 -4.84
N ASN A 22 7.65 4.97 -3.83
CA ASN A 22 8.84 4.10 -3.90
C ASN A 22 8.52 2.67 -3.42
N GLY A 23 7.26 2.25 -3.51
CA GLY A 23 6.82 0.93 -3.06
C GLY A 23 7.14 -0.20 -4.03
N GLU A 24 7.03 -1.44 -3.53
CA GLU A 24 7.39 -2.67 -4.24
C GLU A 24 6.57 -2.87 -5.50
N LEU A 25 5.27 -2.52 -5.49
CA LEU A 25 4.43 -2.61 -6.68
C LEU A 25 4.95 -1.71 -7.81
N LYS A 26 5.45 -0.51 -7.49
CA LYS A 26 6.02 0.39 -8.50
C LYS A 26 7.31 -0.21 -9.06
N ALA A 27 8.19 -0.72 -8.21
CA ALA A 27 9.44 -1.36 -8.64
C ALA A 27 9.15 -2.54 -9.59
N ALA A 28 8.27 -3.47 -9.18
CA ALA A 28 7.83 -4.60 -10.00
C ALA A 28 7.31 -4.16 -11.37
N MET A 29 6.38 -3.20 -11.40
CA MET A 29 5.80 -2.71 -12.65
C MET A 29 6.83 -1.97 -13.52
N GLN A 30 7.82 -1.30 -12.92
CA GLN A 30 8.92 -0.70 -13.66
C GLN A 30 9.77 -1.75 -14.35
N TYR A 31 10.19 -2.82 -13.67
CA TYR A 31 11.01 -3.86 -14.30
C TYR A 31 10.23 -4.61 -15.39
N ILE A 32 8.96 -4.96 -15.14
CA ILE A 32 8.09 -5.61 -16.13
C ILE A 32 7.86 -4.72 -17.36
N SER A 33 7.49 -3.44 -17.18
CA SER A 33 7.28 -2.54 -18.32
C SER A 33 8.55 -2.31 -19.12
N GLN A 34 9.70 -2.21 -18.44
CA GLN A 34 11.01 -2.10 -19.06
C GLN A 34 11.36 -3.33 -19.89
N SER A 35 11.00 -4.54 -19.44
CA SER A 35 11.25 -5.80 -20.15
C SER A 35 10.66 -5.83 -21.57
N PHE A 36 9.52 -5.16 -21.80
CA PHE A 36 8.81 -5.19 -23.09
C PHE A 36 9.56 -4.45 -24.22
N ARG A 37 10.47 -3.55 -23.88
CA ARG A 37 11.29 -2.82 -24.86
C ARG A 37 12.61 -3.54 -25.17
N ILE A 38 13.02 -4.50 -24.34
CA ILE A 38 14.28 -5.22 -24.46
C ILE A 38 14.16 -6.28 -25.57
N LYS A 39 15.16 -6.32 -26.46
CA LYS A 39 15.21 -7.26 -27.58
C LYS A 39 16.08 -8.49 -27.30
N ASP A 40 17.07 -8.32 -26.43
CA ASP A 40 17.91 -9.41 -25.97
C ASP A 40 17.09 -10.34 -25.03
N PRO A 41 16.94 -11.63 -25.35
CA PRO A 41 16.16 -12.56 -24.54
C PRO A 41 16.69 -12.74 -23.11
N GLU A 42 18.01 -12.78 -22.91
CA GLU A 42 18.61 -13.03 -21.58
C GLU A 42 18.41 -11.82 -20.68
N ILE A 43 18.58 -10.61 -21.22
CA ILE A 43 18.35 -9.37 -20.46
C ILE A 43 16.86 -9.21 -20.16
N LYS A 44 15.99 -9.58 -21.11
CA LYS A 44 14.54 -9.55 -20.87
C LYS A 44 14.14 -10.49 -19.75
N ASP A 45 14.68 -11.71 -19.74
CA ASP A 45 14.42 -12.73 -18.72
C ASP A 45 14.85 -12.23 -17.33
N LEU A 46 16.06 -11.67 -17.22
CA LEU A 46 16.55 -11.07 -15.98
C LEU A 46 15.62 -9.96 -15.43
N PHE A 47 15.07 -9.10 -16.29
CA PHE A 47 14.13 -8.06 -15.86
C PHE A 47 12.80 -8.64 -15.38
N LEU A 48 12.35 -9.74 -15.98
CA LEU A 48 11.14 -10.43 -15.55
C LEU A 48 11.36 -11.17 -14.23
N ASP A 49 12.52 -11.79 -14.03
CA ASP A 49 12.91 -12.42 -12.76
C ASP A 49 12.94 -11.41 -11.62
N ILE A 50 13.60 -10.27 -11.83
CA ILE A 50 13.60 -9.16 -10.85
C ILE A 50 12.16 -8.68 -10.60
N GLY A 51 11.36 -8.48 -11.66
CA GLY A 51 9.96 -8.09 -11.52
C GLY A 51 9.14 -9.08 -10.67
N ALA A 52 9.40 -10.40 -10.80
CA ALA A 52 8.75 -11.43 -10.00
C ALA A 52 9.23 -11.47 -8.54
N GLU A 53 10.52 -11.19 -8.30
CA GLU A 53 11.06 -11.03 -6.95
C GLU A 53 10.40 -9.84 -6.22
N GLU A 54 10.25 -8.69 -6.89
CA GLU A 54 9.59 -7.53 -6.28
C GLU A 54 8.09 -7.77 -6.03
N LEU A 55 7.42 -8.60 -6.82
CA LEU A 55 6.06 -9.04 -6.51
C LEU A 55 6.01 -9.92 -5.25
N SER A 56 7.06 -10.72 -5.00
CA SER A 56 7.19 -11.51 -3.78
C SER A 56 7.47 -10.62 -2.56
N HIS A 57 8.25 -9.54 -2.72
CA HIS A 57 8.40 -8.50 -1.69
C HIS A 57 7.06 -7.81 -1.39
N MET A 58 6.32 -7.42 -2.43
CA MET A 58 4.98 -6.84 -2.31
C MET A 58 4.02 -7.77 -1.54
N GLU A 59 4.06 -9.08 -1.81
CA GLU A 59 3.29 -10.07 -1.05
C GLU A 59 3.67 -10.08 0.44
N MET A 60 4.96 -10.11 0.77
CA MET A 60 5.40 -10.08 2.17
C MET A 60 4.96 -8.81 2.91
N VAL A 61 5.00 -7.65 2.23
CA VAL A 61 4.51 -6.38 2.78
C VAL A 61 3.00 -6.45 3.01
N ALA A 62 2.23 -6.95 2.04
CA ALA A 62 0.78 -7.10 2.16
C ALA A 62 0.39 -8.04 3.32
N GLN A 63 1.08 -9.18 3.47
CA GLN A 63 0.89 -10.09 4.59
C GLN A 63 1.21 -9.41 5.93
N THR A 64 2.28 -8.60 5.97
CA THR A 64 2.66 -7.85 7.18
C THR A 64 1.60 -6.81 7.56
N ILE A 65 1.07 -6.07 6.59
CA ILE A 65 -0.04 -5.12 6.80
C ILE A 65 -1.26 -5.84 7.36
N ASN A 66 -1.60 -7.01 6.80
CA ASN A 66 -2.73 -7.80 7.27
C ASN A 66 -2.53 -8.27 8.73
N LEU A 67 -1.34 -8.75 9.09
CA LEU A 67 -1.01 -9.12 10.47
C LEU A 67 -1.06 -7.92 11.43
N LEU A 68 -0.62 -6.74 10.99
CA LEU A 68 -0.64 -5.51 11.78
C LEU A 68 -2.05 -4.96 11.98
N ASN A 69 -2.95 -5.12 11.01
CA ASN A 69 -4.37 -4.81 11.18
C ASN A 69 -5.12 -5.88 12.00
N GLY A 70 -4.52 -7.06 12.16
CA GLY A 70 -5.16 -8.24 12.72
C GLY A 70 -6.14 -8.89 11.73
N HIS A 71 -6.89 -9.90 12.19
CA HIS A 71 -7.85 -10.62 11.34
C HIS A 71 -9.15 -9.85 11.07
N TYR A 72 -9.28 -8.63 11.58
CA TYR A 72 -10.46 -7.81 11.38
C TYR A 72 -10.31 -6.99 10.11
N VAL A 73 -11.03 -7.38 9.06
CA VAL A 73 -11.30 -6.48 7.92
C VAL A 73 -12.25 -5.42 8.46
N ASN A 74 -11.70 -4.27 8.88
CA ASN A 74 -12.54 -3.19 9.37
C ASN A 74 -13.27 -2.59 8.16
N ASN A 75 -14.50 -3.02 7.90
CA ASN A 75 -15.41 -2.48 6.88
C ASN A 75 -16.03 -1.15 7.34
N THR A 76 -15.24 -0.29 7.98
CA THR A 76 -15.65 1.06 8.34
C THR A 76 -15.79 1.92 7.08
N GLU A 77 -16.69 2.90 7.07
CA GLU A 77 -16.85 3.81 5.92
C GLU A 77 -15.51 4.47 5.51
N ASP A 78 -14.60 4.70 6.47
CA ASP A 78 -13.27 5.27 6.24
C ASP A 78 -12.31 4.34 5.48
N SER A 79 -12.45 3.01 5.59
CA SER A 79 -11.59 2.06 4.87
C SER A 79 -12.04 1.88 3.42
N LYS A 80 -13.32 2.13 3.13
CA LYS A 80 -13.84 2.22 1.75
C LYS A 80 -13.22 3.41 1.00
N LEU A 81 -12.89 4.49 1.71
CA LEU A 81 -12.24 5.67 1.12
C LEU A 81 -10.81 5.37 0.64
N TYR A 82 -10.12 4.41 1.28
CA TYR A 82 -8.72 4.07 0.98
C TYR A 82 -8.56 3.03 -0.13
N PHE A 83 -9.61 2.29 -0.50
CA PHE A 83 -9.53 1.16 -1.44
C PHE A 83 -10.39 1.33 -2.70
N ASP A 84 -11.18 2.40 -2.82
CA ASP A 84 -11.95 2.63 -4.06
C ASP A 84 -11.06 3.22 -5.18
N LEU A 85 -10.42 2.33 -5.94
CA LEU A 85 -9.79 2.64 -7.23
C LEU A 85 -10.75 2.41 -8.43
N SER A 86 -12.03 2.14 -8.16
CA SER A 86 -12.98 1.62 -9.17
C SER A 86 -14.03 2.63 -9.63
N THR A 87 -14.22 3.74 -8.93
CA THR A 87 -15.07 4.84 -9.40
C THR A 87 -14.23 6.05 -9.83
N PRO A 88 -14.30 6.47 -11.12
CA PRO A 88 -13.96 7.85 -11.46
C PRO A 88 -15.01 8.71 -10.76
N GLY A 89 -14.65 9.27 -9.61
CA GLY A 89 -15.61 9.87 -8.69
C GLY A 89 -16.45 10.97 -9.35
N PRO A 90 -17.78 11.01 -9.16
CA PRO A 90 -18.49 12.26 -9.24
C PRO A 90 -18.03 13.11 -8.05
N SER A 91 -17.79 14.40 -8.26
CA SER A 91 -17.30 15.36 -7.27
C SER A 91 -17.99 15.23 -5.90
N HIS A 92 -17.40 14.43 -5.00
CA HIS A 92 -17.80 14.39 -3.61
C HIS A 92 -16.95 15.43 -2.89
N GLU A 93 -17.59 16.48 -2.40
CA GLU A 93 -16.95 17.43 -1.49
C GLU A 93 -16.36 16.65 -0.31
N ALA A 94 -15.07 16.88 -0.03
CA ALA A 94 -14.42 16.24 1.10
C ALA A 94 -15.19 16.58 2.39
N PRO A 95 -15.45 15.61 3.28
CA PRO A 95 -16.10 15.89 4.55
C PRO A 95 -15.22 16.87 5.35
N ASN A 96 -15.83 17.94 5.87
CA ASN A 96 -15.14 18.98 6.61
C ASN A 96 -14.69 18.44 7.98
N PRO A 97 -13.39 18.17 8.20
CA PRO A 97 -12.94 17.50 9.43
C PRO A 97 -13.09 18.47 10.61
N THR A 98 -13.71 18.02 11.70
CA THR A 98 -13.73 18.79 12.94
C THR A 98 -12.38 18.63 13.63
N PRO A 99 -11.60 19.71 13.87
CA PRO A 99 -10.32 19.60 14.55
C PRO A 99 -10.52 19.10 15.99
N PRO A 100 -9.63 18.24 16.52
CA PRO A 100 -9.68 17.86 17.92
C PRO A 100 -9.46 19.10 18.82
N SER A 101 -10.31 19.28 19.82
CA SER A 101 -10.14 20.30 20.85
C SER A 101 -9.20 19.79 21.94
N PHE A 102 -8.27 20.64 22.37
CA PHE A 102 -7.44 20.40 23.55
C PHE A 102 -7.93 21.32 24.66
N GLU A 103 -8.43 20.75 25.76
CA GLU A 103 -8.73 21.53 26.96
C GLU A 103 -7.41 22.03 27.58
N ASN A 104 -7.33 23.34 27.84
CA ASN A 104 -6.18 23.94 28.50
C ASN A 104 -6.32 23.74 30.02
N PRO A 105 -5.44 22.97 30.68
CA PRO A 105 -5.57 22.64 32.11
C PRO A 105 -5.20 23.82 33.05
N ARG A 106 -5.18 25.06 32.57
CA ARG A 106 -4.93 26.27 33.38
C ARG A 106 -6.04 27.32 33.27
N ARG A 107 -7.30 26.91 33.32
CA ARG A 107 -8.43 27.78 33.66
C ARG A 107 -9.10 27.28 34.93
#